data_AF-A0A351XF71-F1
#
_entry.id   AF-A0A351XF71-F1
#
_cell.length_a   1.000
_cell.length_b   1.000
_cell.length_c   1.000
_cell.angle_alpha   90.00
_cell.angle_beta   90.00
_cell.angle_gamma   90.00
#
_symmetry.space_group_name_H-M   'P 1'
#
loop_
_entity.id
_entity.type
_entity.pdbx_description
1 polymer ?
#
loop_
_entity_poly.entity_id
_entity_poly.type
_entity_poly.pdbx_seq_one_letter_code
_entity_poly.pdbx_strand_id
1 'polypeptide(L)' 'VEMRAAVVDRVQPGLVTMPFGWWANATSGGRGANALTTPSLGRQIGSASFHDTLVQVEKAGS' A
#
# COMPACT_ATOMS: atom_id res chain seq x y z
N VAL A 1 -4.37 5.31 -2.47
CA VAL A 1 -5.58 4.75 -1.80
C VAL A 1 -5.87 5.61 -0.58
N GLU A 2 -7.09 5.59 -0.05
CA GLU A 2 -7.46 6.34 1.17
C GLU A 2 -8.08 5.40 2.21
N MET A 3 -7.67 5.54 3.46
CA MET A 3 -8.08 4.67 4.56
C MET A 3 -7.84 5.33 5.93
N ARG A 4 -8.49 4.78 6.96
CA ARG A 4 -8.15 5.12 8.36
C ARG A 4 -6.79 4.52 8.71
N ALA A 5 -5.90 5.37 9.22
CA ALA A 5 -4.60 4.95 9.71
C ALA A 5 -4.63 4.64 11.22
N ALA A 6 -3.77 3.72 11.65
CA ALA A 6 -3.45 3.47 13.05
C ALA A 6 -1.93 3.52 13.24
N VAL A 7 -1.47 4.28 14.23
CA VAL A 7 -0.05 4.34 14.61
C VAL A 7 0.19 3.30 15.70
N VAL A 8 1.18 2.43 15.49
CA VAL A 8 1.47 1.29 16.37
C VAL A 8 2.98 1.05 16.45
N ASP A 9 3.46 0.55 17.59
CA ASP A 9 4.91 0.32 17.81
C ASP A 9 5.44 -0.97 17.15
N ARG A 10 4.54 -1.85 16.67
CA ARG A 10 4.91 -3.12 16.02
C ARG A 10 5.39 -2.95 14.57
N VAL A 11 5.39 -1.73 14.03
CA VAL A 11 5.82 -1.43 12.66
C VAL A 11 7.07 -0.56 12.74
N GLN A 12 8.09 -0.91 11.96
CA GLN A 12 9.37 -0.19 11.93
C GLN A 12 9.17 1.28 11.50
N PRO A 13 9.97 2.22 12.03
CA PRO A 13 9.97 3.60 11.55
C PRO A 13 10.18 3.67 10.02
N GLY A 14 9.35 4.46 9.34
CA GLY A 14 9.39 4.61 7.88
C GLY A 14 8.69 3.50 7.08
N LEU A 15 8.14 2.48 7.74
CA LEU A 15 7.38 1.40 7.09
C LEU A 15 5.87 1.61 7.26
N VAL A 16 5.13 1.29 6.20
CA VAL A 16 3.66 1.24 6.21
C VAL A 16 3.22 -0.17 5.87
N THR A 17 2.30 -0.73 6.66
CA THR A 17 1.71 -2.05 6.39
C THR A 17 0.24 -1.90 6.01
N MET A 18 -0.18 -2.58 4.95
CA MET A 18 -1.59 -2.67 4.52
C MET A 18 -1.95 -4.15 4.28
N PRO A 19 -3.09 -4.64 4.77
CA PRO A 19 -3.55 -5.98 4.42
C PRO A 19 -3.80 -6.11 2.91
N PHE A 20 -3.16 -7.11 2.29
CA PHE A 20 -3.30 -7.38 0.85
C PHE A 20 -4.76 -7.63 0.42
N GLY A 21 -5.59 -8.18 1.32
CA GLY A 21 -7.00 -8.48 1.06
C GLY A 21 -7.94 -7.26 1.01
N TRP A 22 -7.45 -6.02 1.14
CA TRP A 22 -8.29 -4.83 1.07
C TRP A 22 -8.53 -4.41 -0.38
N TRP A 23 -9.72 -4.75 -0.88
CA TRP A 23 -10.17 -4.50 -2.24
C TRP A 23 -10.83 -3.11 -2.36
N ALA A 24 -11.26 -2.73 -3.56
CA ALA A 24 -11.80 -1.39 -3.85
C ALA A 24 -12.96 -0.96 -2.93
N ASN A 25 -13.76 -1.91 -2.45
CA ASN A 25 -14.87 -1.67 -1.52
C ASN A 25 -14.45 -1.48 -0.06
N ALA A 26 -13.20 -1.80 0.29
CA ALA A 26 -12.64 -1.66 1.63
C ALA A 26 -11.89 -0.32 1.82
N THR A 27 -11.78 0.51 0.78
CA THR A 27 -11.10 1.82 0.82
C THR A 27 -12.05 2.92 0.37
N SER A 28 -11.93 4.13 0.93
CA SER A 28 -12.80 5.25 0.55
C SER A 28 -12.53 5.75 -0.87
N GLY A 29 -11.36 5.45 -1.43
CA GLY A 29 -10.94 5.88 -2.76
C GLY A 29 -11.14 4.86 -3.89
N GLY A 30 -11.94 3.80 -3.68
CA GLY A 30 -12.30 2.83 -4.71
C GLY A 30 -11.12 2.02 -5.30
N ARG A 31 -10.00 1.98 -4.59
CA ARG A 31 -8.74 1.37 -5.06
C ARG A 31 -8.20 0.41 -4.01
N GLY A 32 -7.88 -0.83 -4.40
CA GLY A 32 -7.31 -1.84 -3.50
C GLY A 32 -5.80 -1.71 -3.30
N ALA A 33 -5.23 -2.56 -2.45
CA ALA A 33 -3.79 -2.56 -2.11
C ALA A 33 -2.87 -2.57 -3.36
N ASN A 34 -3.21 -3.37 -4.37
CA ASN A 34 -2.39 -3.52 -5.59
C ASN A 34 -2.36 -2.28 -6.48
N ALA A 35 -3.20 -1.27 -6.22
CA ALA A 35 -3.07 0.03 -6.89
C ALA A 35 -1.80 0.79 -6.47
N LEU A 36 -1.16 0.39 -5.36
CA LEU A 36 0.10 0.96 -4.89
C LEU A 36 1.31 0.23 -5.48
N THR A 37 1.20 -1.07 -5.74
CA THR A 37 2.33 -1.90 -6.15
C THR A 37 2.74 -1.60 -7.59
N THR A 38 4.04 -1.48 -7.83
CA THR A 38 4.56 -1.27 -9.19
C THR A 38 4.78 -2.62 -9.87
N PRO A 39 4.40 -2.77 -11.17
CA PRO A 39 4.73 -3.97 -11.96
C PRO A 39 6.20 -3.98 -12.44
N SER A 40 7.08 -3.18 -11.84
CA SER A 40 8.44 -2.97 -12.32
C SER A 40 9.22 -4.26 -12.13
N LEU A 41 9.75 -4.77 -13.24
CA LEU A 41 10.54 -5.99 -13.29
C LEU A 41 11.91 -5.74 -12.66
N GLY A 42 12.02 -5.89 -11.34
CA GLY A 42 13.32 -5.84 -10.63
C GLY A 42 14.31 -6.89 -11.13
N ARG A 43 13.81 -7.97 -11.76
CA ARG A 43 14.55 -8.91 -12.61
C ARG A 43 13.63 -9.36 -13.73
N GLN A 44 14.18 -9.80 -14.87
CA GLN A 44 13.48 -10.38 -16.01
C GLN A 44 12.79 -11.73 -15.68
N ILE A 45 11.91 -11.75 -14.67
CA ILE A 45 11.18 -12.93 -14.20
C ILE A 45 9.68 -12.65 -13.96
N GLY A 46 9.15 -11.52 -14.46
CA GLY A 46 7.70 -11.41 -14.69
C GLY A 46 6.81 -11.21 -13.45
N SER A 47 7.29 -10.59 -12.36
CA SER A 47 6.49 -10.43 -11.13
C SER A 47 6.40 -8.98 -10.66
N ALA A 48 5.30 -8.64 -9.97
CA ALA A 48 5.11 -7.34 -9.32
C ALA A 48 5.78 -7.30 -7.94
N SER A 49 6.22 -6.11 -7.53
CA SER A 49 6.91 -5.90 -6.25
C SER A 49 5.90 -5.75 -5.11
N PHE A 50 5.24 -6.84 -4.71
CA PHE A 50 4.18 -6.82 -3.69
C PHE A 50 4.68 -6.49 -2.27
N HIS A 51 5.94 -6.82 -1.96
CA HIS A 51 6.50 -6.70 -0.61
C HIS A 51 7.48 -5.53 -0.46
N ASP A 52 7.85 -4.89 -1.57
CA ASP A 52 8.79 -3.78 -1.60
C ASP A 52 8.30 -2.76 -2.62
N THR A 53 7.62 -1.73 -2.13
CA THR A 53 7.11 -0.63 -2.92
C THR A 53 7.24 0.64 -2.09
N LEU A 54 7.93 1.64 -2.63
CA LEU A 54 7.97 2.97 -2.03
C LEU A 54 6.64 3.68 -2.25
N VAL A 55 6.12 4.26 -1.17
CA VAL A 55 4.89 5.04 -1.17
C VAL A 55 5.11 6.37 -0.43
N GLN A 56 4.30 7.36 -0.79
CA GLN A 56 4.15 8.59 -0.03
C GLN A 56 2.84 8.51 0.77
N VAL A 57 2.88 8.94 2.03
CA VAL A 57 1.68 9.03 2.89
C VAL A 57 1.39 10.49 3.21
N GLU A 58 0.14 10.88 3.02
CA GLU A 58 -0.38 12.20 3.35
C GLU A 58 -1.69 12.06 4.11
N LYS A 59 -2.02 13.07 4.93
CA LYS A 59 -3.33 13.13 5.58
C LYS A 59 -4.40 13.36 4.50
N ALA A 60 -5.40 12.49 4.44
CA ALA A 60 -6.55 12.70 3.58
C ALA A 60 -7.29 14.01 3.97
N GLY A 61 -7.83 14.70 2.97
CA GLY A 61 -8.65 15.90 3.19
C GLY A 61 -9.81 15.62 4.15
N SER A 62 -10.23 16.66 4.89
CA SER A 62 -11.34 16.62 5.84
C SER A 62 -12.69 16.33 5.19
#